data_AF-A0A7L0PKP6-F1
#
_entry.id   AF-A0A7L0PKP6-F1
#
_cell.length_a   1.000
_cell.length_b   1.000
_cell.length_c   1.000
_cell.angle_alpha   90.00
_cell.angle_beta   90.00
_cell.angle_gamma   90.00
#
_symmetry.space_group_name_H-M   'P 1'
#
loop_
_entity.id
_entity.type
_entity.pdbx_description
1 polymer ?
#
loop_
_entity_poly.entity_id
_entity_poly.type
_entity_poly.pdbx_seq_one_letter_code
_entity_poly.pdbx_strand_id
1 'polypeptide(L)' 'PQDSYMLQYFAALNQYLAVGMPTYFITTGGYNFSSPASTNGTCSSAGCAANSLT' A
#
# COMPACT_ATOMS: atom_id res chain seq x y z
N PRO A 1 -10.25 -29.96 13.42
CA PRO A 1 -10.36 -31.03 12.38
C PRO A 1 -9.04 -31.15 11.61
N GLN A 2 -8.47 -32.35 11.52
CA GLN A 2 -7.22 -32.60 10.79
C GLN A 2 -7.44 -32.68 9.27
N ASP A 3 -8.69 -32.74 8.84
CA ASP A 3 -9.19 -32.84 7.46
C ASP A 3 -9.86 -31.55 6.97
N SER A 4 -9.63 -30.44 7.67
CA SER A 4 -10.22 -29.14 7.30
C SER A 4 -9.70 -28.66 5.93
N TYR A 5 -10.62 -28.28 5.04
CA TYR A 5 -10.29 -27.68 3.73
C TYR A 5 -9.39 -26.44 3.84
N MET A 6 -9.41 -25.76 4.98
CA MET A 6 -8.54 -24.61 5.28
C MET A 6 -7.06 -24.97 5.27
N LEU A 7 -6.69 -26.22 5.62
CA LEU A 7 -5.31 -26.67 5.57
C LEU A 7 -4.78 -26.66 4.13
N GLN A 8 -5.60 -27.07 3.16
CA GLN A 8 -5.25 -27.03 1.74
C GLN A 8 -5.22 -25.58 1.21
N TYR A 9 -6.18 -24.76 1.63
CA TYR A 9 -6.23 -23.34 1.26
C TYR A 9 -4.96 -22.58 1.67
N PHE A 10 -4.53 -22.68 2.93
CA PHE A 10 -3.33 -22.00 3.40
C PHE A 10 -2.04 -22.57 2.81
N ALA A 11 -1.98 -23.88 2.55
CA ALA A 11 -0.86 -24.48 1.84
C ALA A 11 -0.73 -23.93 0.40
N ALA A 12 -1.86 -23.82 -0.31
CA ALA A 12 -1.90 -23.24 -1.65
C ALA A 12 -1.53 -21.74 -1.63
N LEU A 13 -2.03 -20.96 -0.66
CA LEU A 13 -1.63 -19.57 -0.51
C LEU A 13 -0.12 -19.43 -0.30
N ASN A 14 0.48 -20.23 0.59
CA ASN A 14 1.93 -20.16 0.84
C ASN A 14 2.76 -20.57 -0.38
N GLN A 15 2.25 -21.50 -1.20
CA GLN A 15 2.99 -21.99 -2.36
C GLN A 15 2.88 -21.06 -3.57
N TYR A 16 1.73 -20.42 -3.79
CA TYR A 16 1.43 -19.76 -5.07
C TYR A 16 1.22 -18.24 -4.94
N LEU A 17 0.93 -17.71 -3.76
CA LEU A 17 0.67 -16.30 -3.60
C LEU A 17 2.00 -15.51 -3.56
N ALA A 18 2.22 -14.67 -4.57
CA ALA A 18 3.43 -13.87 -4.69
C ALA A 18 3.43 -12.59 -3.83
N VAL A 19 2.25 -12.14 -3.37
CA VAL A 19 2.08 -10.87 -2.64
C VAL A 19 1.13 -11.01 -1.47
N GLY A 20 1.43 -10.32 -0.36
CA GLY A 20 0.60 -10.35 0.84
C GLY A 20 -0.67 -9.51 0.74
N MET A 21 -1.30 -9.29 1.90
CA MET A 21 -2.44 -8.38 2.02
C MET A 21 -2.05 -6.94 1.66
N PRO A 22 -2.89 -6.19 0.93
CA PRO A 22 -2.63 -4.77 0.66
C PRO A 22 -2.57 -3.93 1.94
N THR A 23 -1.68 -2.93 1.95
CA THR A 23 -1.56 -1.93 3.02
C THR A 23 -2.05 -0.57 2.56
N TYR A 24 -2.78 0.15 3.41
CA TYR A 24 -3.32 1.48 3.10
C TYR A 24 -2.65 2.55 3.95
N PHE A 25 -2.01 3.52 3.29
CA PHE A 25 -1.46 4.71 3.95
C PHE A 25 -2.49 5.84 3.89
N ILE A 26 -3.10 6.15 5.04
CA ILE A 26 -4.23 7.09 5.12
C ILE A 26 -3.73 8.48 5.51
N THR A 27 -4.02 9.48 4.70
CA THR A 27 -3.84 10.89 5.05
C THR A 27 -5.10 11.43 5.74
N THR A 28 -5.00 11.83 6.99
CA THR A 28 -6.12 12.46 7.71
C THR A 28 -6.32 13.92 7.28
N GLY A 29 -7.44 14.51 7.69
CA GLY A 29 -7.69 15.94 7.46
C GLY A 29 -6.61 16.83 8.09
N GLY A 30 -6.41 18.02 7.51
CA GLY A 30 -5.42 19.01 7.97
C GLY A 30 -4.22 19.19 7.02
N TYR A 31 -4.08 18.34 6.00
CA TYR A 31 -3.11 18.53 4.93
C TYR A 31 -3.72 19.34 3.78
N ASN A 32 -3.09 20.46 3.42
CA ASN A 32 -3.57 21.32 2.34
C ASN A 32 -3.02 20.86 0.99
N PHE A 33 -3.75 20.07 0.21
CA PHE A 33 -3.27 19.59 -1.09
C PHE A 33 -3.20 20.66 -2.20
N SER A 34 -3.75 21.86 -1.97
CA SER A 34 -3.79 22.93 -2.96
C SER A 34 -2.52 23.79 -3.01
N SER A 35 -1.60 23.64 -2.04
CA SER A 35 -0.33 24.36 -2.06
C SER A 35 0.72 23.62 -2.91
N PRO A 36 1.56 24.33 -3.69
CA PRO A 36 2.63 23.71 -4.47
C PRO A 36 3.61 22.89 -3.63
N ALA A 37 3.89 23.33 -2.39
CA ALA A 37 4.84 22.63 -1.50
C ALA A 37 4.30 21.26 -1.07
N SER A 38 3.01 21.19 -0.75
CA SER A 38 2.30 19.97 -0.37
C SER A 38 2.05 19.03 -1.55
N THR A 39 1.77 19.58 -2.73
CA THR A 39 1.70 18.77 -3.96
C THR A 39 3.07 18.14 -4.24
N ASN A 40 4.16 18.90 -4.10
CA ASN A 40 5.52 18.39 -4.29
C ASN A 40 5.95 17.32 -3.27
N GLY A 41 5.36 17.33 -2.07
CA GLY A 41 5.56 16.30 -1.05
C GLY A 41 4.68 15.06 -1.22
N THR A 42 3.76 15.06 -2.19
CA THR A 42 2.84 13.94 -2.45
C THR A 42 2.95 13.36 -3.87
N CYS A 43 3.43 14.10 -4.86
CA CYS A 43 3.56 13.64 -6.25
C CYS A 43 4.88 12.90 -6.56
N SER A 44 4.88 12.04 -7.59
CA SER A 44 6.08 11.31 -8.08
C SER A 44 6.53 11.74 -9.49
N SER A 45 5.98 12.84 -10.00
CA SER A 45 6.28 13.35 -11.33
C SER A 45 7.61 14.11 -11.39
N ALA A 46 8.06 14.44 -12.60
CA ALA A 46 9.22 15.31 -12.79
C ALA A 46 9.02 16.65 -12.05
N GLY A 47 9.98 17.02 -11.20
CA GLY A 47 9.93 18.24 -10.40
C GLY A 47 9.38 18.07 -8.97
N CYS A 48 8.94 16.88 -8.59
CA CYS A 48 8.52 16.57 -7.22
C CYS A 48 9.72 16.34 -6.28
N ALA A 49 9.49 16.38 -4.97
CA ALA A 49 10.53 16.13 -3.98
C ALA A 49 10.97 14.66 -4.01
N ALA A 50 12.26 14.40 -3.81
CA ALA A 50 12.82 13.03 -3.83
C ALA A 50 12.28 12.13 -2.70
N ASN A 51 11.71 12.72 -1.66
CA ASN A 51 11.12 12.06 -0.50
C ASN A 51 9.59 12.23 -0.45
N SER A 52 8.96 12.33 -1.61
CA SER A 52 7.52 12.41 -1.75
C SER A 52 6.83 11.09 -1.36
N LEU A 53 5.54 11.14 -1.06
CA LEU A 53 4.75 9.97 -0.67
C LEU A 53 4.56 8.95 -1.81
N THR A 54 4.51 9.41 -3.06
CA THR A 54 4.27 8.56 -4.23
C THR A 54 5.50 8.38 -5.09
#